data_AF-A0A2K3JPM9-F1
#
_entry.id   AF-A0A2K3JPM9-F1
#
_cell.length_a   1.000
_cell.length_b   1.000
_cell.length_c   1.000
_cell.angle_alpha   90.00
_cell.angle_beta   90.00
_cell.angle_gamma   90.00
#
_symmetry.space_group_name_H-M   'P 1'
#
loop_
_entity.id
_entity.type
_entity.pdbx_description
1 polymer ?
#
loop_
_entity_poly.entity_id
_entity_poly.type
_entity_poly.pdbx_seq_one_letter_code
_entity_poly.pdbx_strand_id
1 'polypeptide(L)'
;MAKPKSYLINYHYRYLLSLLIFTCTCSARQLPRQPSEFNECQLDSIDALEPDNRIQSEAGLTEIWDANHHPELRCAGVSVLKRTINTNGLHLPSYVAYPELHFVEQGHVLFA
;
A
#
# COMPACT_ATOMS: atom_id res chain seq x y z
N MET A 1 43.89 32.20 47.58
CA MET A 1 42.49 31.80 47.37
C MET A 1 42.40 30.97 46.08
N ALA A 2 42.52 29.64 46.18
CA ALA A 2 42.46 28.74 45.03
C ALA A 2 41.07 28.09 44.99
N LYS A 3 40.28 28.33 43.92
CA LYS A 3 38.96 27.70 43.76
C LYS A 3 39.13 26.18 43.62
N PRO A 4 38.32 25.36 44.32
CA PRO A 4 38.52 23.92 44.39
C PRO A 4 38.23 23.23 43.05
N LYS A 5 39.02 22.19 42.75
CA LYS A 5 38.98 21.35 41.53
C LYS A 5 37.59 20.72 41.24
N SER A 6 36.68 20.75 42.21
CA SER A 6 35.30 20.23 42.12
C SER A 6 34.40 21.00 41.14
N TYR A 7 34.68 22.29 40.90
CA TYR A 7 33.89 23.11 39.96
C TYR A 7 34.15 22.74 38.50
N LEU A 8 35.40 22.40 38.15
CA LEU A 8 35.77 21.94 36.81
C LEU A 8 35.12 20.59 36.50
N ILE A 9 35.13 19.65 37.45
CA ILE A 9 34.51 18.32 37.29
C ILE A 9 33.00 18.43 37.07
N ASN A 10 32.32 19.30 37.83
CA ASN A 10 30.90 19.58 37.62
C ASN A 10 30.62 20.21 36.25
N TYR A 11 31.50 21.10 35.77
CA TYR A 11 31.34 21.72 34.46
C TYR A 11 31.52 20.71 33.32
N HIS A 12 32.51 19.82 33.43
CA HIS A 12 32.72 18.73 32.48
C HIS A 12 31.55 17.74 32.46
N TYR A 13 31.02 17.37 33.63
CA TYR A 13 29.85 16.48 33.72
C TYR A 13 28.60 17.11 33.10
N ARG A 14 28.34 18.40 33.37
CA ARG A 14 27.21 19.13 32.77
C ARG A 14 27.35 19.26 31.25
N TYR A 15 28.56 19.50 30.75
CA TYR A 15 28.83 19.57 29.31
C TYR A 15 28.63 18.20 28.64
N LEU A 16 29.17 17.13 29.21
CA LEU A 16 28.95 15.75 28.75
C LEU A 16 27.46 15.37 28.76
N LEU A 17 26.73 15.74 29.81
CA LEU A 17 25.30 15.50 29.91
C LEU A 17 24.52 16.27 28.83
N SER A 18 24.89 17.53 28.56
CA SER A 18 24.26 18.31 27.47
C SER A 18 24.53 17.74 26.09
N LEU A 19 25.75 17.22 25.85
CA LEU A 19 26.12 16.57 24.60
C LEU A 19 25.35 15.26 24.39
N LEU A 20 25.19 14.45 25.45
CA LEU A 20 24.40 13.22 25.43
C LEU A 20 22.90 13.47 25.16
N ILE A 21 22.33 14.52 25.74
CA ILE A 21 20.92 14.88 25.48
C ILE A 21 20.73 15.35 24.04
N PHE A 22 21.65 16.17 23.52
CA PHE A 22 21.58 16.67 22.14
C PHE A 22 21.66 15.54 21.11
N THR A 23 22.58 14.58 21.29
CA THR A 23 22.70 13.42 20.40
C THR A 23 21.50 12.47 20.50
N CYS A 24 20.91 12.29 21.68
CA CYS A 24 19.74 11.43 21.87
C CYS A 24 18.47 11.99 21.18
N THR A 25 18.28 13.32 21.18
CA THR A 25 17.14 13.95 20.49
C THR A 25 17.20 13.91 18.95
N CYS A 26 18.38 13.67 18.38
CA CYS A 26 18.55 13.53 16.94
C CYS A 26 18.17 12.12 16.45
N SER A 27 18.52 11.08 17.22
CA SER A 27 18.26 9.68 16.84
C SER A 27 16.80 9.24 16.98
N ALA A 28 16.00 9.91 17.83
CA ALA A 28 14.58 9.58 18.01
C ALA A 28 13.68 9.99 16.82
N ARG A 29 14.19 10.76 15.86
CA ARG A 29 13.45 11.17 14.65
C ARG A 29 13.66 10.27 13.43
N GLN A 30 14.51 9.25 13.53
CA GLN A 30 14.78 8.33 12.44
C GLN A 30 14.41 6.91 12.85
N LEU A 31 13.12 6.69 13.17
CA LEU A 31 12.58 5.36 12.92
C LEU A 31 12.66 5.17 11.39
N PRO A 32 13.34 4.14 10.86
CA PRO A 32 13.23 3.81 9.45
C PRO A 32 11.78 3.33 9.27
N ARG A 33 10.87 4.25 8.95
CA ARG A 33 9.62 3.87 8.30
C ARG A 33 10.06 3.20 7.01
N GLN A 34 9.77 1.91 6.86
CA GLN A 34 10.11 1.16 5.65
C GLN A 34 9.67 2.00 4.44
N PRO A 35 10.61 2.43 3.57
CA PRO A 35 10.29 3.29 2.44
C PRO A 35 9.35 2.64 1.42
N SER A 36 9.19 1.31 1.49
CA SER A 36 8.43 0.54 0.51
C SER A 36 6.94 0.86 0.52
N GLU A 37 6.30 1.01 1.69
CA GLU A 37 4.83 1.17 1.74
C GLU A 37 4.35 2.60 1.41
N PHE A 38 5.16 3.64 1.66
CA PHE A 38 4.76 5.02 1.36
C PHE A 38 4.97 5.42 -0.10
N ASN A 39 5.84 4.73 -0.83
CA ASN A 39 6.14 5.06 -2.23
C ASN A 39 5.14 4.46 -3.22
N GLU A 40 4.39 3.41 -2.84
CA GLU A 40 3.45 2.75 -3.76
C GLU A 40 2.33 3.67 -4.26
N CYS A 41 1.99 4.69 -3.48
CA CYS A 41 0.99 5.70 -3.82
C CYS A 41 1.56 7.02 -4.34
N GLN A 42 2.89 7.11 -4.55
CA GLN A 42 3.50 8.30 -5.14
C GLN A 42 3.46 8.20 -6.67
N LEU A 43 2.29 8.51 -7.23
CA LEU A 43 2.01 8.41 -8.67
C LEU A 43 2.30 9.72 -9.38
N ASP A 44 3.06 9.67 -10.48
CA ASP A 44 3.34 10.84 -11.32
C ASP A 44 2.14 11.19 -12.23
N SER A 45 1.39 10.18 -12.67
CA SER A 45 0.14 10.28 -13.43
C SER A 45 -0.85 9.20 -13.01
N ILE A 46 -2.12 9.40 -13.38
CA ILE A 46 -3.18 8.40 -13.28
C ILE A 46 -3.76 8.25 -14.68
N ASP A 47 -3.67 7.05 -15.23
CA ASP A 47 -4.10 6.77 -16.60
C ASP A 47 -5.38 5.93 -16.65
N ALA A 48 -6.12 6.04 -17.76
CA ALA A 48 -7.26 5.17 -18.02
C ALA A 48 -6.74 3.79 -18.46
N LEU A 49 -7.11 2.76 -17.72
CA LEU A 49 -6.53 1.41 -17.87
C LEU A 49 -7.39 0.50 -18.77
N GLU A 50 -6.75 -0.20 -19.69
CA GLU A 50 -7.32 -1.33 -20.43
C GLU A 50 -7.00 -2.66 -19.73
N PRO A 51 -7.78 -3.73 -19.96
CA PRO A 51 -7.54 -5.01 -19.31
C PRO A 51 -6.24 -5.66 -19.80
N ASP A 52 -5.43 -6.16 -18.87
CA ASP A 52 -4.16 -6.85 -19.16
C ASP A 52 -4.37 -8.19 -19.83
N ASN A 53 -5.41 -8.92 -19.39
CA ASN A 53 -5.66 -10.29 -19.78
C ASN A 53 -7.12 -10.54 -20.11
N ARG A 54 -7.34 -11.45 -21.06
CA ARG A 54 -8.65 -11.89 -21.53
C ARG A 54 -8.70 -13.41 -21.52
N ILE A 55 -9.61 -13.97 -20.74
CA ILE A 55 -9.79 -15.42 -20.58
C ILE A 55 -11.13 -15.81 -21.20
N GLN A 56 -11.06 -16.55 -22.31
CA GLN A 56 -12.23 -17.10 -22.99
C GLN A 56 -12.72 -18.35 -22.26
N SER A 57 -14.02 -18.41 -22.02
CA SER A 57 -14.72 -19.60 -21.53
C SER A 57 -15.80 -20.02 -22.52
N GLU A 58 -16.38 -21.21 -22.34
CA GLU A 58 -17.47 -21.74 -23.18
C GLU A 58 -18.63 -20.73 -23.29
N ALA A 59 -19.02 -20.14 -22.16
CA ALA A 59 -20.21 -19.29 -22.08
C ALA A 59 -19.89 -17.82 -21.72
N GLY A 60 -18.70 -17.32 -22.07
CA GLY A 60 -18.37 -15.93 -21.78
C GLY A 60 -16.89 -15.58 -21.84
N LEU A 61 -16.60 -14.34 -21.43
CA LEU A 61 -15.26 -13.76 -21.39
C LEU A 61 -15.01 -13.15 -20.00
N THR A 62 -13.82 -13.38 -19.44
CA THR A 62 -13.34 -12.66 -18.26
C THR A 62 -12.16 -11.77 -18.65
N GLU A 63 -12.28 -10.48 -18.35
CA GLU A 63 -11.23 -9.47 -18.53
C GLU A 63 -10.66 -9.10 -17.16
N ILE A 64 -9.34 -8.96 -17.05
CA ILE A 64 -8.65 -8.76 -15.78
C ILE A 64 -7.72 -7.55 -15.88
N TRP A 65 -7.79 -6.68 -14.88
CA TRP A 65 -6.81 -5.63 -14.61
C TRP A 65 -6.00 -6.07 -13.39
N ASP A 66 -4.74 -6.43 -13.62
CA ASP A 66 -3.81 -6.92 -12.62
C ASP A 66 -3.15 -5.75 -11.90
N ALA A 67 -3.35 -5.67 -10.59
CA ALA A 67 -2.71 -4.67 -9.75
C ALA A 67 -1.18 -4.73 -9.88
N ASN A 68 -0.55 -5.87 -10.17
CA ASN A 68 0.91 -5.94 -10.34
C ASN A 68 1.43 -5.15 -11.54
N HIS A 69 0.61 -4.90 -12.56
CA HIS A 69 1.01 -4.09 -13.72
C HIS A 69 0.66 -2.61 -13.54
N HIS A 70 -0.36 -2.28 -12.76
CA HIS A 70 -0.88 -0.92 -12.64
C HIS A 70 -0.67 -0.33 -11.24
N PRO A 71 0.23 0.65 -11.07
CA PRO A 71 0.51 1.26 -9.76
C PRO A 71 -0.71 1.95 -9.14
N GLU A 72 -1.64 2.46 -9.95
CA GLU A 72 -2.90 3.05 -9.51
C GLU A 72 -3.77 2.04 -8.76
N LEU A 73 -3.85 0.81 -9.28
CA LEU A 73 -4.63 -0.27 -8.67
C LEU A 73 -3.95 -0.81 -7.40
N ARG A 74 -2.62 -0.91 -7.37
CA ARG A 74 -1.89 -1.26 -6.12
C ARG A 74 -2.11 -0.24 -5.04
N CYS A 75 -1.96 1.05 -5.38
CA CYS A 75 -2.18 2.13 -4.42
C CYS A 75 -3.62 2.12 -3.88
N ALA A 76 -4.61 1.88 -4.74
CA ALA A 76 -6.00 1.76 -4.33
C ALA A 76 -6.29 0.47 -3.53
N GLY A 77 -5.39 -0.51 -3.55
CA GLY A 77 -5.55 -1.79 -2.87
C GLY A 77 -6.66 -2.65 -3.46
N VAL A 78 -6.90 -2.55 -4.78
CA VAL A 78 -7.98 -3.24 -5.46
C VAL A 78 -7.49 -4.01 -6.69
N SER A 79 -8.23 -5.07 -7.02
CA SER A 79 -8.13 -5.75 -8.32
C SER A 79 -9.48 -5.65 -9.01
N VAL A 80 -9.47 -5.48 -10.33
CA VAL A 80 -10.70 -5.33 -11.11
C VAL A 80 -10.81 -6.48 -12.11
N LEU A 81 -12.01 -7.03 -12.23
CA LEU A 81 -12.35 -7.97 -13.28
C LEU A 81 -13.70 -7.59 -13.89
N LYS A 82 -13.86 -7.87 -15.17
CA LYS A 82 -15.13 -7.73 -15.89
C LYS A 82 -15.51 -9.08 -16.47
N ARG A 83 -16.75 -9.49 -16.27
CA ARG A 83 -17.29 -10.75 -16.77
C ARG A 83 -18.42 -10.47 -17.73
N THR A 84 -18.28 -10.98 -18.95
CA THR A 84 -19.38 -11.05 -19.93
C THR A 84 -19.86 -12.49 -19.95
N ILE A 85 -21.07 -12.71 -19.48
CA ILE A 85 -21.70 -14.04 -19.45
C ILE A 85 -22.75 -14.07 -20.56
N ASN A 86 -22.61 -15.04 -21.47
CA ASN A 86 -23.56 -15.23 -22.57
C ASN A 86 -24.89 -15.79 -22.04
N THR A 87 -25.95 -15.67 -22.84
CA THR A 87 -27.27 -16.24 -22.51
C THR A 87 -27.15 -17.73 -22.14
N ASN A 88 -27.82 -18.14 -21.06
CA ASN A 88 -27.74 -19.50 -20.47
C ASN A 88 -26.34 -19.89 -19.96
N GLY A 89 -25.39 -18.95 -19.89
CA GLY A 89 -24.09 -19.15 -19.29
C GLY A 89 -24.16 -19.19 -17.76
N LEU A 90 -23.35 -20.07 -17.17
CA LEU A 90 -23.20 -20.20 -15.73
C LEU A 90 -21.74 -19.90 -15.36
N HIS A 91 -21.52 -18.92 -14.49
CA HIS A 91 -20.25 -18.79 -13.81
C HIS A 91 -20.14 -19.88 -12.74
N LEU A 92 -19.10 -20.72 -12.84
CA LEU A 92 -18.91 -21.78 -11.86
C LEU A 92 -18.65 -21.18 -10.47
N PRO A 93 -19.21 -21.78 -9.39
CA PRO A 93 -18.96 -21.32 -8.03
C PRO A 93 -17.47 -21.23 -7.73
N SER A 94 -17.05 -20.09 -7.19
CA SER A 94 -15.69 -19.83 -6.76
C SER A 94 -15.70 -18.94 -5.52
N TYR A 95 -14.57 -18.90 -4.81
CA TYR A 95 -14.38 -18.06 -3.63
C TYR A 95 -13.06 -17.31 -3.74
N VAL A 96 -13.02 -16.14 -3.13
CA VAL A 96 -11.82 -15.31 -2.98
C VAL A 96 -11.60 -14.96 -1.52
N ALA A 97 -10.38 -14.57 -1.17
CA ALA A 97 -10.00 -14.25 0.20
C ALA A 97 -10.31 -12.80 0.61
N TYR A 98 -10.84 -11.99 -0.30
CA TYR A 98 -11.12 -10.56 -0.11
C TYR A 98 -12.60 -10.25 -0.42
N PRO A 99 -13.16 -9.18 0.16
CA PRO A 99 -14.52 -8.76 -0.16
C PRO A 99 -14.62 -8.29 -1.62
N GLU A 100 -15.75 -8.58 -2.26
CA GLU A 100 -16.04 -8.18 -3.64
C GLU A 100 -17.30 -7.30 -3.70
N LEU A 101 -17.30 -6.38 -4.66
CA LEU A 101 -18.48 -5.62 -5.06
C LEU A 101 -18.78 -5.97 -6.52
N HIS A 102 -19.97 -6.50 -6.77
CA HIS A 102 -20.44 -6.84 -8.11
C HIS A 102 -21.36 -5.76 -8.65
N PHE A 103 -21.00 -5.19 -9.79
CA PHE A 103 -21.81 -4.21 -10.52
C PHE A 103 -22.29 -4.81 -11.84
N VAL A 104 -23.61 -4.82 -12.07
CA VAL A 104 -24.22 -5.31 -13.31
C VAL A 104 -24.33 -4.14 -14.28
N GLU A 105 -23.36 -4.03 -15.19
CA GLU A 105 -23.34 -3.00 -16.23
C GLU A 105 -24.50 -3.14 -17.22
N GLN A 106 -24.81 -4.37 -17.63
CA GLN A 106 -25.87 -4.66 -18.59
C GLN A 106 -26.53 -6.02 -18.31
N GLY A 107 -27.85 -6.08 -18.49
CA GLY A 107 -28.65 -7.31 -18.37
C GLY A 107 -29.19 -7.55 -16.97
N HIS A 108 -29.75 -8.75 -16.76
CA HIS A 108 -30.22 -9.23 -15.46
C HIS A 108 -29.61 -10.60 -15.22
N VAL A 109 -29.17 -10.84 -13.99
CA VAL A 109 -28.47 -12.06 -13.59
C VAL A 109 -29.11 -12.63 -12.33
N LEU A 110 -29.07 -13.94 -12.20
CA LEU A 110 -29.40 -14.64 -10.96
C LEU A 110 -28.09 -14.97 -10.25
N PHE A 111 -27.93 -14.47 -9.03
CA PHE A 111 -26.87 -14.90 -8.12
C PHE A 111 -27.45 -16.03 -7.27
N ALA A 112 -26.88 -17.22 -7.40
CA ALA A 112 -27.31 -18.44 -6.72
C ALA A 112 -26.14 -19.08 -5.98
#